data_AF-A0A1F8T390-F1
#
_entry.id   AF-A0A1F8T390-F1
#
_cell.length_a   1.000
_cell.length_b   1.000
_cell.length_c   1.000
_cell.angle_alpha   90.00
_cell.angle_beta   90.00
_cell.angle_gamma   90.00
#
_symmetry.space_group_name_H-M   'P 1'
#
loop_
_entity.id
_entity.type
_entity.pdbx_description
1 polymer ?
#
loop_
_entity_poly.entity_id
_entity_poly.type
_entity_poly.pdbx_seq_one_letter_code
_entity_poly.pdbx_strand_id
1 'polypeptide(L)' 'MKRAFNFLVGIMMGGLVGATIAILLAPFSGEEVRDQLQERSNRLKDDIKAVAEARRAELERELTALRAPYRKE' A
#
# COMPACT_ATOMS: atom_id res chain seq x y z
N MET A 1 4.45 -10.53 37.62
CA MET A 1 3.39 -9.68 37.02
C MET A 1 3.58 -8.17 37.26
N LYS A 2 3.91 -7.70 38.47
CA LYS A 2 4.05 -6.25 38.77
C LYS A 2 5.06 -5.49 37.87
N ARG A 3 6.18 -6.13 37.48
CA ARG A 3 7.19 -5.51 36.59
C ARG A 3 6.67 -5.26 35.16
N ALA A 4 5.93 -6.22 34.60
CA ALA A 4 5.34 -6.07 33.28
C ALA A 4 4.25 -4.98 33.27
N PHE A 5 3.47 -4.88 34.36
CA PHE A 5 2.50 -3.80 34.53
C PHE A 5 3.17 -2.42 34.58
N ASN A 6 4.24 -2.26 35.37
CA ASN A 6 4.98 -1.00 35.43
C ASN A 6 5.61 -0.62 34.07
N PHE A 7 6.07 -1.61 33.30
CA PHE A 7 6.56 -1.38 31.95
C PHE A 7 5.46 -0.91 30.99
N LEU A 8 4.28 -1.55 31.04
CA LEU A 8 3.12 -1.15 30.25
C LEU A 8 2.69 0.29 30.57
N VAL A 9 2.67 0.66 31.85
CA VAL A 9 2.38 2.03 32.30
C VAL A 9 3.41 3.02 31.76
N GLY A 10 4.69 2.64 31.75
CA GLY A 10 5.76 3.43 31.14
C GLY A 10 5.60 3.65 29.64
N ILE A 11 5.26 2.60 28.87
CA ILE A 11 4.95 2.72 27.43
C ILE A 11 3.75 3.64 27.22
N MET A 12 2.71 3.50 28.04
CA MET A 12 1.51 4.32 27.89
C MET A 12 1.81 5.80 28.15
N MET A 13 2.54 6.13 29.22
CA MET A 13 2.91 7.52 29.49
C MET A 13 3.90 8.07 28.47
N GLY A 14 4.92 7.31 28.10
CA GLY A 14 5.88 7.71 27.06
C GLY A 14 5.21 7.90 25.71
N GLY A 15 4.29 6.99 25.34
CA GLY A 15 3.50 7.07 24.11
C GLY A 15 2.56 8.27 24.10
N LEU A 16 1.93 8.59 25.24
CA LEU A 16 1.04 9.74 25.34
C LEU A 16 1.80 11.08 25.22
N VAL A 17 2.94 11.22 25.92
CA VAL A 17 3.82 12.39 25.80
C VAL A 17 4.45 12.49 24.40
N GLY A 18 4.86 11.36 23.82
CA GLY A 18 5.39 11.33 22.46
C GLY A 18 4.33 11.73 21.42
N ALA A 19 3.10 11.23 21.56
CA ALA A 19 2.00 11.55 20.66
C ALA A 19 1.63 13.04 20.71
N THR A 20 1.59 13.65 21.90
CA THR A 20 1.29 15.09 22.02
C THR A 20 2.37 15.95 21.36
N ILE A 21 3.65 15.63 21.58
CA ILE A 21 4.77 16.31 20.90
C ILE A 21 4.68 16.12 19.38
N ALA A 22 4.42 14.89 18.93
CA ALA A 22 4.30 14.59 17.51
C ALA A 22 3.16 15.35 16.82
N ILE A 23 2.02 15.51 17.48
CA ILE A 23 0.88 16.30 16.97
C ILE A 23 1.22 17.79 16.94
N LEU A 24 1.85 18.33 17.98
CA LEU A 24 2.21 19.74 18.06
C LEU A 24 3.30 20.14 17.06
N LEU A 25 4.23 19.24 16.80
CA LEU A 25 5.36 19.46 15.90
C LEU A 25 5.13 18.84 14.50
N ALA A 26 3.94 18.28 14.24
CA ALA A 26 3.62 17.68 12.95
C ALA A 26 3.79 18.73 11.84
N PRO A 27 4.65 18.48 10.84
CA PRO A 27 4.92 19.46 9.78
C PRO A 27 3.79 19.58 8.75
N PHE A 28 2.83 18.65 8.76
CA PHE A 28 1.72 18.57 7.80
C PHE A 28 0.38 18.39 8.51
N SER A 29 -0.68 18.90 7.90
CA SER A 29 -2.04 18.68 8.39
C SER A 29 -2.48 17.22 8.18
N GLY A 30 -3.36 16.73 9.04
CA GLY A 30 -3.91 15.38 8.89
C GLY A 30 -4.70 15.19 7.58
N GLU A 31 -5.32 16.25 7.06
CA GLU A 31 -6.03 16.25 5.79
C GLU A 31 -5.08 16.05 4.61
N GLU A 32 -3.98 16.80 4.57
CA GLU A 32 -3.00 16.70 3.51
C GLU A 32 -2.32 15.33 3.46
N VAL A 33 -2.04 14.74 4.63
CA VAL A 33 -1.53 13.37 4.71
C VAL A 33 -2.54 12.35 4.18
N ARG A 34 -3.84 12.54 4.46
CA ARG A 34 -4.91 11.65 3.96
C ARG A 34 -5.06 11.76 2.45
N ASP A 35 -5.01 12.98 1.92
CA ASP A 35 -5.09 13.24 0.48
C ASP A 35 -3.90 12.61 -0.25
N GLN A 36 -2.67 12.81 0.25
CA GLN A 36 -1.48 12.17 -0.31
C GLN A 36 -1.56 10.63 -0.27
N LEU A 37 -2.09 10.06 0.82
CA LEU A 37 -2.32 8.62 0.94
C LEU A 37 -3.33 8.11 -0.08
N GLN A 38 -4.45 8.81 -0.24
CA GLN A 38 -5.48 8.47 -1.20
C GLN A 38 -4.95 8.55 -2.64
N GLU A 39 -4.24 9.61 -2.97
CA GLU A 39 -3.64 9.83 -4.28
C GLU A 39 -2.61 8.75 -4.61
N ARG A 40 -1.70 8.43 -3.67
CA ARG A 40 -0.74 7.33 -3.81
C ARG A 40 -1.43 5.98 -3.94
N SER A 41 -2.48 5.72 -3.18
CA SER A 41 -3.23 4.45 -3.26
C SER A 41 -3.93 4.29 -4.59
N ASN A 42 -4.49 5.37 -5.15
CA ASN A 42 -5.14 5.35 -6.44
C ASN A 42 -4.12 5.15 -7.57
N ARG A 43 -3.01 5.89 -7.55
CA ARG A 43 -1.90 5.68 -8.50
C ARG A 43 -1.41 4.24 -8.50
N LEU A 44 -1.19 3.67 -7.31
CA LEU A 44 -0.75 2.28 -7.20
C LEU A 44 -1.77 1.29 -7.79
N LYS A 45 -3.07 1.52 -7.58
CA LYS A 45 -4.12 0.69 -8.18
C LYS A 45 -4.13 0.79 -9.71
N ASP A 46 -3.98 1.99 -10.23
CA ASP A 46 -4.00 2.23 -11.68
C ASP A 46 -2.75 1.64 -12.34
N ASP A 47 -1.59 1.76 -11.71
CA ASP A 47 -0.35 1.10 -12.15
C ASP A 47 -0.50 -0.42 -12.19
N ILE A 48 -1.06 -1.02 -11.15
CA ILE A 48 -1.31 -2.47 -11.09
C ILE A 48 -2.26 -2.90 -12.21
N LYS A 49 -3.34 -2.14 -12.46
CA LYS A 49 -4.28 -2.43 -13.55
C LYS A 49 -3.61 -2.34 -14.91
N ALA A 50 -2.86 -1.27 -15.18
CA ALA A 50 -2.17 -1.07 -16.44
C ALA A 50 -1.19 -2.21 -16.72
N VAL A 51 -0.41 -2.62 -15.72
CA VAL A 51 0.48 -3.78 -15.83
C VAL A 51 -0.31 -5.05 -16.10
N ALA A 52 -1.40 -5.31 -15.35
CA ALA A 52 -2.21 -6.50 -15.54
C ALA A 52 -2.83 -6.57 -16.96
N GLU A 53 -3.31 -5.44 -17.48
CA GLU A 53 -3.85 -5.33 -18.84
C GLU A 53 -2.78 -5.57 -19.90
N ALA A 54 -1.60 -4.97 -19.76
CA ALA A 54 -0.48 -5.19 -20.66
C ALA A 54 -0.07 -6.67 -20.71
N ARG A 55 0.04 -7.32 -19.54
CA ARG A 55 0.37 -8.75 -19.46
C ARG A 55 -0.71 -9.64 -20.06
N ARG A 56 -1.99 -9.28 -19.91
CA ARG A 56 -3.10 -10.00 -20.58
C ARG A 56 -3.01 -9.88 -22.09
N ALA A 57 -2.77 -8.67 -22.61
CA ALA A 57 -2.63 -8.45 -24.05
C ALA A 57 -1.43 -9.21 -24.64
N GLU A 58 -0.32 -9.30 -23.91
CA GLU A 58 0.84 -10.13 -24.31
C GLU A 58 0.47 -11.62 -24.37
N LEU A 59 -0.18 -12.15 -23.33
CA LEU A 59 -0.59 -13.56 -23.27
C LEU A 59 -1.59 -13.92 -24.36
N GLU A 60 -2.54 -13.04 -24.70
CA GLU A 60 -3.50 -13.25 -25.79
C GLU A 60 -2.81 -13.32 -27.16
N ARG A 61 -1.79 -12.48 -27.39
CA ARG A 61 -0.97 -12.52 -28.60
C ARG A 61 -0.19 -13.83 -28.69
N GLU A 62 0.43 -14.26 -27.60
CA GLU A 62 1.18 -15.52 -27.55
C GLU A 62 0.27 -16.73 -27.78
N LEU A 63 -0.93 -16.73 -27.17
CA LEU A 63 -1.94 -17.77 -27.37
C LEU A 63 -2.44 -17.83 -28.81
N THR A 64 -2.58 -16.68 -29.48
CA THR A 64 -2.98 -16.60 -30.89
C THR A 64 -1.88 -17.15 -31.80
N ALA A 65 -0.61 -16.80 -31.52
CA ALA A 65 0.54 -17.33 -32.25
C ALA A 65 0.67 -18.85 -32.09
N LEU A 66 0.43 -19.38 -30.89
CA LEU A 66 0.46 -20.82 -30.59
C LEU A 66 -0.73 -21.60 -31.16
N ARG A 67 -1.89 -20.96 -31.38
CA ARG A 67 -3.06 -21.59 -32.01
C ARG A 67 -2.94 -21.70 -33.53
N ALA A 68 -2.14 -20.85 -34.17
CA ALA A 68 -1.98 -20.80 -35.63
C ALA A 68 -1.40 -22.07 -36.31
N PRO A 69 -0.58 -22.95 -35.67
CA PRO A 69 -0.06 -24.16 -36.31
C PRO A 69 -0.77 -25.48 -35.94
N TYR A 70 -1.82 -25.52 -35.11
CA TYR A 70 -2.51 -26.79 -34.77
C TYR A 70 -3.69 -27.10 -35.71
N ARG A 71 -3.60 -26.71 -36.99
CA ARG A 71 -4.42 -27.32 -38.05
C ARG A 71 -3.74 -28.64 -38.42
N LYS A 72 -4.04 -29.70 -37.67
CA LYS A 72 -3.70 -31.08 -38.05
C LYS A 72 -4.32 -31.35 -39.42
N GLU A 73 -3.47 -31.63 -40.41
CA GLU A 73 -3.83 -32.44 -41.57
C GLU A 73 -4.20 -33.86 -41.12
#